data_AF-A0A7C2W6T1-F1
#
_entry.id   AF-A0A7C2W6T1-F1
#
_cell.length_a   1.000
_cell.length_b   1.000
_cell.length_c   1.000
_cell.angle_alpha   90.00
_cell.angle_beta   90.00
_cell.angle_gamma   90.00
#
_symmetry.space_group_name_H-M   'P 1'
#
loop_
_entity.id
_entity.type
_entity.pdbx_description
1 polymer ?
#
loop_
_entity_poly.entity_id
_entity_poly.type
_entity_poly.pdbx_seq_one_letter_code
_entity_poly.pdbx_strand_id
1 'polypeptide(L)'
;AHDLFRHLDTLAGIDGPVTDETIDGVLEQIEARDVNLASMLRAASRMTLVVTMIHGGVKSNSVAERCLVTCDVRTLPWQDREHVRQELERLLAGLDGVTIEVVETAISNQSPYDHPFRSLVEQATRDALGRDDLAFVPGLTVGFTDSRFVRPLGNVTYGFVPSHPDDDLSRSGAHNIDESAGIESLLTATRFHVALAWRTLGET
;
A
#
# COMPACT_ATOMS: atom_id res chain seq x y z
N ALA A 1 -11.32 5.74 8.34
CA ALA A 1 -10.16 5.90 7.44
C ALA A 1 -8.86 5.64 8.20
N HIS A 2 -7.82 5.16 7.51
CA HIS A 2 -6.47 5.00 8.07
C HIS A 2 -5.88 6.38 8.45
N ASP A 3 -4.97 6.41 9.41
CA ASP A 3 -4.39 7.66 9.96
C ASP A 3 -3.65 8.49 8.89
N LEU A 4 -3.12 7.83 7.85
CA LEU A 4 -2.57 8.44 6.63
C LEU A 4 -3.42 9.61 6.09
N PHE A 5 -4.74 9.46 6.05
CA PHE A 5 -5.65 10.46 5.47
C PHE A 5 -5.82 11.72 6.35
N ARG A 6 -5.31 11.70 7.59
CA ARG A 6 -5.24 12.88 8.45
C ARG A 6 -4.03 13.78 8.17
N HIS A 7 -3.10 13.32 7.34
CA HIS A 7 -1.84 14.00 7.04
C HIS A 7 -1.73 14.45 5.57
N LEU A 8 -2.87 14.67 4.90
CA LEU A 8 -2.91 15.11 3.50
C LEU A 8 -2.50 16.57 3.31
N ASP A 9 -2.54 17.37 4.37
CA ASP A 9 -1.93 18.70 4.43
C ASP A 9 -0.41 18.60 4.22
N THR A 10 0.23 17.66 4.91
CA THR A 10 1.66 17.40 4.86
C THR A 10 2.06 16.69 3.55
N LEU A 11 1.26 15.71 3.11
CA LEU A 11 1.57 14.90 1.93
C LEU A 11 1.28 15.58 0.60
N ALA A 12 0.21 16.38 0.54
CA ALA A 12 -0.32 16.89 -0.72
C ALA A 12 -0.77 18.35 -0.67
N GLY A 13 -0.61 19.04 0.47
CA GLY A 13 -1.09 20.41 0.66
C GLY A 13 -2.61 20.51 0.61
N ILE A 14 -3.32 19.46 1.04
CA ILE A 14 -4.79 19.45 1.10
C ILE A 14 -5.23 19.70 2.55
N ASP A 15 -5.88 20.83 2.76
CA ASP A 15 -6.44 21.19 4.06
C ASP A 15 -7.86 20.67 4.26
N GLY A 16 -8.20 20.33 5.51
CA GLY A 16 -9.56 20.00 5.94
C GLY A 16 -9.84 18.50 6.10
N PRO A 17 -11.00 18.16 6.69
CA PRO A 17 -11.35 16.78 6.97
C PRO A 17 -11.67 16.01 5.68
N VAL A 18 -11.07 14.82 5.54
CA VAL A 18 -11.39 13.88 4.48
C VAL A 18 -12.36 12.83 5.00
N THR A 19 -13.50 12.69 4.32
CA THR A 19 -14.57 11.74 4.62
C THR A 19 -14.79 10.79 3.45
N ASP A 20 -15.62 9.78 3.63
CA ASP A 20 -15.94 8.81 2.57
C ASP A 20 -16.65 9.49 1.37
N GLU A 21 -17.37 10.60 1.60
CA GLU A 21 -18.03 11.38 0.56
C GLU A 21 -17.08 12.34 -0.18
N THR A 22 -16.02 12.81 0.48
CA THR A 22 -15.11 13.81 -0.09
C THR A 22 -13.83 13.23 -0.68
N ILE A 23 -13.48 11.99 -0.30
CA ILE A 23 -12.21 11.37 -0.67
C ILE A 23 -11.96 11.35 -2.18
N ASP A 24 -12.95 11.03 -3.01
CA ASP A 24 -12.73 10.95 -4.46
C ASP A 24 -12.44 12.32 -5.07
N GLY A 25 -13.15 13.36 -4.65
CA GLY A 25 -12.88 14.74 -5.10
C GLY A 25 -11.55 15.30 -4.58
N VAL A 26 -11.09 14.85 -3.40
CA VAL A 26 -9.74 15.17 -2.89
C VAL A 26 -8.68 14.48 -3.74
N LEU A 27 -8.86 13.19 -4.04
CA LEU A 27 -7.92 12.43 -4.85
C LEU A 27 -7.79 12.97 -6.28
N GLU A 28 -8.89 13.44 -6.89
CA GLU A 28 -8.86 14.12 -8.19
C GLU A 28 -8.03 15.41 -8.17
N GLN A 29 -8.09 16.19 -7.08
CA GLN A 29 -7.24 17.39 -6.92
C GLN A 29 -5.76 17.04 -6.80
N ILE A 30 -5.43 15.95 -6.11
CA ILE A 30 -4.05 15.46 -5.98
C ILE A 30 -3.56 14.94 -7.33
N GLU A 31 -4.40 14.21 -8.07
CA GLU A 31 -4.08 13.59 -9.36
C GLU A 31 -3.64 14.64 -10.41
N ALA A 32 -4.20 15.85 -10.36
CA ALA A 32 -3.79 16.95 -11.22
C ALA A 32 -2.33 17.42 -11.01
N ARG A 33 -1.70 17.06 -9.89
CA ARG A 33 -0.32 17.44 -9.51
C ARG A 33 0.62 16.24 -9.44
N ASP A 34 0.12 15.13 -8.91
CA ASP A 34 0.86 13.89 -8.71
C ASP A 34 -0.08 12.67 -8.90
N VAL A 35 -0.03 12.11 -10.11
CA VAL A 35 -0.82 10.94 -10.50
C VAL A 35 -0.46 9.70 -9.68
N ASN A 36 0.82 9.53 -9.34
CA ASN A 36 1.29 8.35 -8.61
C ASN A 36 0.83 8.39 -7.16
N LEU A 37 0.95 9.55 -6.51
CA LEU A 37 0.46 9.75 -5.15
C LEU A 37 -1.06 9.58 -5.08
N ALA A 38 -1.81 10.17 -6.01
CA ALA A 38 -3.26 10.02 -6.06
C ALA A 38 -3.68 8.55 -6.28
N SER A 39 -3.00 7.83 -7.17
CA SER A 39 -3.23 6.40 -7.40
C SER A 39 -2.99 5.57 -6.14
N MET A 40 -1.84 5.79 -5.47
CA MET A 40 -1.52 5.12 -4.20
C MET A 40 -2.55 5.41 -3.12
N LEU A 41 -2.93 6.68 -2.92
CA LEU A 41 -3.93 7.08 -1.93
C LEU A 41 -5.32 6.52 -2.24
N ARG A 42 -5.70 6.46 -3.52
CA ARG A 42 -6.97 5.84 -3.97
C ARG A 42 -7.03 4.36 -3.61
N ALA A 43 -5.94 3.64 -3.83
CA ALA A 43 -5.81 2.23 -3.46
C ALA A 43 -5.74 2.03 -1.94
N ALA A 44 -5.12 2.94 -1.19
CA ALA A 44 -5.02 2.87 0.27
C ALA A 44 -6.31 3.29 1.01
N SER A 45 -7.30 3.88 0.32
CA SER A 45 -8.51 4.39 0.95
C SER A 45 -9.65 3.38 1.03
N ARG A 46 -9.58 2.27 0.29
CA ARG A 46 -10.69 1.32 0.14
C ARG A 46 -10.21 -0.09 -0.18
N MET A 47 -11.10 -1.07 0.01
CA MET A 47 -10.91 -2.40 -0.57
C MET A 47 -10.95 -2.30 -2.10
N THR A 48 -10.01 -2.93 -2.80
CA THR A 48 -10.00 -2.98 -4.26
C THR A 48 -10.19 -4.40 -4.77
N LEU A 49 -10.84 -4.53 -5.92
CA LEU A 49 -11.04 -5.79 -6.63
C LEU A 49 -10.59 -5.62 -8.07
N VAL A 50 -9.66 -6.47 -8.51
CA VAL A 50 -9.14 -6.48 -9.88
C VAL A 50 -9.39 -7.85 -10.47
N VAL A 51 -10.11 -7.92 -11.59
CA VAL A 51 -10.26 -9.17 -12.34
C VAL A 51 -8.92 -9.52 -12.96
N THR A 52 -8.30 -10.59 -12.50
CA THR A 52 -6.99 -11.05 -12.98
C THR A 52 -7.11 -12.16 -14.02
N MET A 53 -8.18 -12.96 -13.97
CA MET A 53 -8.45 -14.01 -14.95
C MET A 53 -9.95 -14.18 -15.21
N ILE A 54 -10.31 -14.49 -16.45
CA ILE A 54 -11.66 -14.88 -16.84
C ILE A 54 -11.61 -16.10 -17.77
N HIS A 55 -12.42 -17.12 -17.47
CA HIS A 55 -12.50 -18.34 -18.26
C HIS A 55 -13.95 -18.73 -18.51
N GLY A 56 -14.36 -18.85 -19.77
CA GLY A 56 -15.71 -19.26 -20.15
C GLY A 56 -15.78 -19.85 -21.55
N GLY A 57 -16.60 -20.88 -21.71
CA GLY A 57 -16.78 -21.60 -22.98
C GLY A 57 -15.64 -22.56 -23.33
N VAL A 58 -15.92 -23.47 -24.26
CA VAL A 58 -14.96 -24.49 -24.72
C VAL A 58 -14.86 -24.59 -26.25
N LYS A 59 -15.89 -24.16 -26.99
CA LYS A 59 -15.99 -24.24 -28.45
C LYS A 59 -16.81 -23.06 -28.98
N SER A 60 -16.50 -22.59 -30.19
CA SER A 60 -17.12 -21.39 -30.80
C SER A 60 -18.61 -21.54 -31.16
N ASN A 61 -19.10 -22.77 -31.27
CA ASN A 61 -20.48 -23.08 -31.67
C ASN A 61 -21.31 -23.68 -30.52
N SER A 62 -20.87 -23.51 -29.28
CA SER A 62 -21.56 -24.02 -28.09
C SER A 62 -21.68 -22.88 -27.07
N VAL A 63 -22.89 -22.70 -26.53
CA VAL A 63 -23.13 -21.73 -25.47
C VAL A 63 -22.40 -22.20 -24.21
N ALA A 64 -21.64 -21.31 -23.57
CA ALA A 64 -20.92 -21.62 -22.35
C ALA A 64 -21.89 -21.90 -21.18
N GLU A 65 -21.70 -23.02 -20.48
CA GLU A 65 -22.51 -23.38 -19.31
C GLU A 65 -22.04 -22.68 -18.03
N ARG A 66 -20.76 -22.24 -17.98
CA ARG A 66 -20.16 -21.57 -16.82
C ARG A 66 -19.11 -20.55 -17.26
N CYS A 67 -18.95 -19.54 -16.42
CA CYS A 67 -17.85 -18.57 -16.47
C CYS A 67 -17.19 -18.51 -15.08
N LEU A 68 -15.86 -18.64 -15.03
CA LEU A 68 -15.07 -18.44 -13.83
C LEU A 68 -14.35 -17.10 -13.94
N VAL A 69 -14.55 -16.23 -12.95
CA VAL A 69 -13.86 -14.96 -12.80
C VAL A 69 -12.99 -15.05 -11.55
N THR A 70 -11.68 -14.86 -11.71
CA THR A 70 -10.74 -14.75 -10.60
C THR A 70 -10.42 -13.29 -10.38
N CYS A 71 -10.55 -12.84 -9.14
CA CYS A 71 -10.23 -11.49 -8.72
C CYS A 71 -9.09 -11.50 -7.70
N ASP A 72 -8.16 -10.58 -7.84
CA ASP A 72 -7.26 -10.18 -6.76
C ASP A 72 -7.98 -9.14 -5.90
N VAL A 73 -8.10 -9.43 -4.60
CA VAL A 73 -8.77 -8.55 -3.64
C VAL A 73 -7.74 -8.01 -2.66
N ARG A 74 -7.65 -6.69 -2.55
CA ARG A 74 -6.78 -6.02 -1.57
C ARG A 74 -7.64 -5.43 -0.48
N THR A 75 -7.42 -5.87 0.75
CA THR A 75 -8.16 -5.43 1.94
C THR A 75 -7.35 -4.45 2.78
N LEU A 76 -8.05 -3.57 3.48
CA LEU A 76 -7.47 -2.74 4.53
C LEU A 76 -7.20 -3.56 5.81
N PRO A 77 -6.32 -3.13 6.72
CA PRO A 77 -5.93 -3.92 7.90
C PRO A 77 -7.06 -4.38 8.83
N TRP A 78 -8.22 -3.73 8.79
CA TRP A 78 -9.40 -4.06 9.61
C TRP A 78 -10.48 -4.84 8.84
N GLN A 79 -10.22 -5.21 7.59
CA GLN A 79 -11.15 -5.94 6.73
C GLN A 79 -10.68 -7.39 6.61
N ASP A 80 -11.42 -8.29 7.22
CA ASP A 80 -11.15 -9.73 7.19
C ASP A 80 -11.85 -10.43 6.03
N ARG A 81 -11.62 -11.75 5.91
CA ARG A 81 -12.25 -12.60 4.90
C ARG A 81 -13.78 -12.51 4.92
N GLU A 82 -14.36 -12.38 6.10
CA GLU A 82 -15.80 -12.35 6.29
C GLU A 82 -16.39 -11.02 5.80
N HIS A 83 -15.72 -9.91 6.07
CA HIS A 83 -16.05 -8.61 5.48
C HIS A 83 -16.04 -8.67 3.95
N VAL A 84 -14.99 -9.24 3.34
CA VAL A 84 -14.93 -9.41 1.88
C VAL A 84 -16.11 -10.22 1.35
N ARG A 85 -16.42 -11.34 1.99
CA ARG A 85 -17.54 -12.21 1.61
C ARG A 85 -18.87 -11.46 1.64
N GLN A 86 -19.15 -10.75 2.73
CA GLN A 86 -20.38 -9.97 2.90
C GLN A 86 -20.52 -8.86 1.86
N GLU A 87 -19.43 -8.15 1.57
CA GLU A 87 -19.40 -7.09 0.55
C GLU A 87 -19.66 -7.63 -0.86
N LEU A 88 -19.07 -8.78 -1.20
CA LEU A 88 -19.30 -9.46 -2.47
C LEU A 88 -20.74 -9.97 -2.61
N GLU A 89 -21.28 -10.58 -1.55
CA GLU A 89 -22.67 -11.06 -1.53
C GLU A 89 -23.66 -9.91 -1.69
N ARG A 90 -23.39 -8.77 -1.05
CA ARG A 90 -24.19 -7.55 -1.22
C ARG A 90 -24.11 -7.02 -2.64
N LEU A 91 -22.91 -6.96 -3.23
CA LEU A 91 -22.69 -6.46 -4.59
C LEU A 91 -23.37 -7.32 -5.65
N LEU A 92 -23.39 -8.64 -5.44
CA LEU A 92 -23.92 -9.62 -6.38
C LEU A 92 -25.37 -10.04 -6.05
N ALA A 93 -25.99 -9.38 -5.08
CA ALA A 93 -27.36 -9.64 -4.69
C ALA A 93 -28.32 -9.47 -5.89
N GLY A 94 -29.18 -10.46 -6.11
CA GLY A 94 -30.12 -10.48 -7.23
C GLY A 94 -29.60 -11.12 -8.52
N LEU A 95 -28.34 -11.56 -8.56
CA LEU A 95 -27.83 -12.40 -9.63
C LEU A 95 -28.02 -13.88 -9.29
N ASP A 96 -28.76 -14.60 -10.13
CA ASP A 96 -28.94 -16.04 -10.00
C ASP A 96 -27.73 -16.82 -10.52
N GLY A 97 -27.45 -17.97 -9.91
CA GLY A 97 -26.41 -18.89 -10.37
C GLY A 97 -24.96 -18.47 -10.08
N VAL A 98 -24.75 -17.45 -9.24
CA VAL A 98 -23.43 -17.00 -8.81
C VAL A 98 -22.98 -17.74 -7.55
N THR A 99 -21.76 -18.27 -7.55
CA THR A 99 -21.10 -18.84 -6.37
C THR A 99 -19.83 -18.05 -6.09
N ILE A 100 -19.59 -17.71 -4.83
CA ILE A 100 -18.43 -16.93 -4.40
C ILE A 100 -17.52 -17.83 -3.56
N GLU A 101 -16.25 -17.88 -3.92
CA GLU A 101 -15.19 -18.52 -3.14
C GLU A 101 -14.15 -17.46 -2.77
N VAL A 102 -13.93 -17.27 -1.47
CA VAL A 102 -12.90 -16.34 -0.96
C VAL A 102 -11.72 -17.13 -0.42
N VAL A 103 -10.61 -17.07 -1.15
CA VAL A 103 -9.33 -17.70 -0.76
C VAL A 103 -8.44 -16.65 -0.12
N GLU A 104 -8.17 -16.78 1.17
CA GLU A 104 -7.25 -15.88 1.87
C GLU A 104 -5.80 -16.32 1.62
N THR A 105 -5.06 -15.50 0.88
CA THR A 105 -3.63 -15.73 0.55
C THR A 105 -2.68 -14.84 1.36
N ALA A 106 -3.25 -13.83 2.04
CA ALA A 106 -2.55 -12.77 2.74
C ALA A 106 -3.44 -12.19 3.83
N ILE A 107 -2.91 -12.05 5.05
CA ILE A 107 -3.57 -11.29 6.13
C ILE A 107 -2.95 -9.89 6.16
N SER A 108 -3.77 -8.86 5.95
CA SER A 108 -3.37 -7.46 6.10
C SER A 108 -3.13 -7.14 7.58
N ASN A 109 -2.00 -6.52 7.90
CA ASN A 109 -1.67 -6.09 9.25
C ASN A 109 -0.74 -4.87 9.26
N GLN A 110 -0.60 -4.25 10.43
CA GLN A 110 0.19 -3.05 10.63
C GLN A 110 0.94 -3.06 11.95
N SER A 111 2.04 -2.34 12.00
CA SER A 111 2.74 -2.00 13.25
C SER A 111 2.16 -0.70 13.83
N PRO A 112 2.20 -0.47 15.15
CA PRO A 112 1.84 0.83 15.71
C PRO A 112 2.78 1.91 15.16
N TYR A 113 2.22 3.06 14.79
CA TYR A 113 3.02 4.20 14.33
C TYR A 113 3.78 4.86 15.48
N ASP A 114 3.15 4.99 16.64
CA ASP A 114 3.76 5.54 17.85
C ASP A 114 4.53 4.44 18.61
N HIS A 115 5.80 4.26 18.26
CA HIS A 115 6.71 3.30 18.89
C HIS A 115 8.13 3.88 18.94
N PRO A 116 8.96 3.61 19.97
CA PRO A 116 10.32 4.17 20.08
C PRO A 116 11.21 3.93 18.85
N PHE A 117 11.03 2.80 18.16
CA PHE A 117 11.75 2.48 16.92
C PHE A 117 11.53 3.52 15.81
N ARG A 118 10.38 4.20 15.79
CA ARG A 118 10.07 5.26 14.83
C ARG A 118 11.13 6.35 14.87
N SER A 119 11.48 6.84 16.05
CA SER A 119 12.47 7.92 16.20
C SER A 119 13.84 7.54 15.67
N LEU A 120 14.23 6.27 15.77
CA LEU A 120 15.49 5.77 15.20
C LEU A 120 15.44 5.76 13.67
N VAL A 121 14.32 5.36 13.07
CA VAL A 121 14.09 5.42 11.61
C VAL A 121 14.12 6.85 11.11
N GLU A 122 13.46 7.78 11.80
CA GLU A 122 13.45 9.20 11.42
C GLU A 122 14.85 9.80 11.45
N GLN A 123 15.60 9.56 12.53
CA GLN A 123 16.97 10.07 12.67
C GLN A 123 17.93 9.46 11.64
N ALA A 124 17.87 8.14 11.41
CA ALA A 124 18.67 7.49 10.38
C ALA A 124 18.36 8.02 8.97
N THR A 125 17.11 8.39 8.71
CA THR A 125 16.71 8.99 7.42
C THR A 125 17.28 10.40 7.26
N ARG A 126 17.24 11.22 8.32
CA ARG A 126 17.86 12.55 8.34
C ARG A 126 19.36 12.48 8.11
N ASP A 127 20.04 11.55 8.78
CA ASP A 127 21.48 11.32 8.60
C ASP A 127 21.81 10.89 7.16
N ALA A 128 21.02 9.97 6.58
CA ALA A 128 21.26 9.45 5.25
C ALA A 128 21.10 10.50 4.15
N LEU A 129 20.11 11.40 4.31
CA LEU A 129 19.82 12.49 3.38
C LEU A 129 20.60 13.78 3.69
N GLY A 130 21.19 13.90 4.88
CA GLY A 130 21.82 15.14 5.35
C GLY A 130 20.83 16.29 5.50
N ARG A 131 19.58 16.01 5.91
CA ARG A 131 18.47 16.97 5.94
C ARG A 131 17.63 16.86 7.20
N ASP A 132 17.29 18.02 7.77
CA ASP A 132 16.43 18.13 8.96
C ASP A 132 15.02 18.66 8.65
N ASP A 133 14.74 19.02 7.41
CA ASP A 133 13.45 19.53 6.94
C ASP A 133 12.55 18.41 6.38
N LEU A 134 12.58 17.23 7.02
CA LEU A 134 11.78 16.07 6.65
C LEU A 134 10.53 15.93 7.52
N ALA A 135 9.41 15.65 6.87
CA ALA A 135 8.16 15.25 7.51
C ALA A 135 7.96 13.73 7.38
N PHE A 136 7.44 13.12 8.44
CA PHE A 136 7.14 11.69 8.49
C PHE A 136 5.66 11.51 8.81
N VAL A 137 5.02 10.60 8.08
CA VAL A 137 3.58 10.31 8.23
C VAL A 137 3.35 8.80 8.23
N PRO A 138 2.26 8.30 8.84
CA PRO A 138 1.89 6.90 8.76
C PRO A 138 1.61 6.49 7.31
N GLY A 139 2.23 5.40 6.84
CA GLY A 139 2.03 4.86 5.49
C GLY A 139 1.32 3.51 5.49
N LEU A 140 0.62 3.21 4.39
CA LEU A 140 0.14 1.87 4.05
C LEU A 140 0.74 1.44 2.71
N THR A 141 1.27 0.22 2.67
CA THR A 141 1.68 -0.40 1.40
C THR A 141 0.44 -1.00 0.74
N VAL A 142 0.22 -0.69 -0.54
CA VAL A 142 -0.92 -1.21 -1.34
C VAL A 142 -0.70 -2.65 -1.84
N GLY A 143 0.52 -3.16 -1.68
CA GLY A 143 0.89 -4.58 -1.85
C GLY A 143 1.01 -5.32 -0.51
N PHE A 144 1.74 -6.44 -0.50
CA PHE A 144 2.10 -7.14 0.73
C PHE A 144 3.62 -7.35 0.82
N THR A 145 4.12 -7.50 2.05
CA THR A 145 5.51 -7.86 2.34
C THR A 145 5.55 -8.95 3.40
N ASP A 146 6.70 -9.59 3.55
CA ASP A 146 6.90 -10.61 4.60
C ASP A 146 6.85 -10.04 6.02
N SER A 147 6.78 -8.72 6.18
CA SER A 147 6.48 -8.06 7.46
C SER A 147 5.23 -8.66 8.13
N ARG A 148 4.28 -9.16 7.32
CA ARG A 148 3.05 -9.79 7.83
C ARG A 148 3.29 -11.02 8.69
N PHE A 149 4.41 -11.73 8.49
CA PHE A 149 4.76 -12.93 9.23
C PHE A 149 5.55 -12.63 10.52
N VAL A 150 6.30 -11.54 10.55
CA VAL A 150 7.15 -11.19 11.71
C VAL A 150 6.44 -10.33 12.76
N ARG A 151 5.44 -9.53 12.36
CA ARG A 151 4.62 -8.73 13.31
C ARG A 151 3.88 -9.60 14.34
N PRO A 152 3.23 -10.73 13.96
CA PRO A 152 2.59 -11.63 14.93
C PRO A 152 3.55 -12.25 15.96
N LEU A 153 4.86 -12.24 15.69
CA LEU A 153 5.88 -12.71 16.63
C LEU A 153 6.24 -11.65 17.70
N GLY A 154 5.55 -10.50 17.70
CA GLY A 154 5.78 -9.41 18.65
C GLY A 154 6.76 -8.34 18.16
N ASN A 155 7.22 -8.41 16.90
CA ASN A 155 8.15 -7.42 16.34
C ASN A 155 7.41 -6.19 15.79
N VAL A 156 8.00 -5.02 15.98
CA VAL A 156 7.62 -3.80 15.26
C VAL A 156 8.43 -3.72 13.97
N THR A 157 7.74 -3.74 12.83
CA THR A 157 8.37 -3.69 11.50
C THR A 157 7.70 -2.64 10.62
N TYR A 158 8.48 -1.66 10.17
CA TYR A 158 8.07 -0.68 9.17
C TYR A 158 8.66 -1.10 7.82
N GLY A 159 7.80 -1.28 6.82
CA GLY A 159 8.21 -1.55 5.43
C GLY A 159 8.67 -0.26 4.76
N PHE A 160 9.75 0.33 5.25
CA PHE A 160 10.22 1.66 4.88
C PHE A 160 11.68 1.64 4.46
N VAL A 161 11.96 2.28 3.34
CA VAL A 161 13.30 2.60 2.85
C VAL A 161 13.22 4.00 2.23
N PRO A 162 14.10 4.96 2.60
CA PRO A 162 14.07 6.28 2.01
C PRO A 162 14.66 6.27 0.61
N SER A 163 14.19 7.20 -0.21
CA SER A 163 14.75 7.48 -1.54
C SER A 163 15.28 8.90 -1.62
N HIS A 164 16.18 9.16 -2.57
CA HIS A 164 16.74 10.50 -2.76
C HIS A 164 15.81 11.36 -3.63
N PRO A 165 15.57 12.64 -3.28
CA PRO A 165 14.63 13.51 -4.01
C PRO A 165 15.04 13.82 -5.46
N ASP A 166 16.32 13.65 -5.80
CA ASP A 166 16.81 13.88 -7.18
C ASP A 166 16.51 12.71 -8.13
N ASP A 167 16.14 11.54 -7.59
CA ASP A 167 15.77 10.39 -8.40
C ASP A 167 14.27 10.36 -8.70
N ASP A 168 13.93 9.87 -9.89
CA ASP A 168 12.55 9.68 -10.33
C ASP A 168 12.01 8.31 -9.92
N LEU A 169 11.23 8.27 -8.84
CA LEU A 169 10.64 7.03 -8.31
C LEU A 169 9.63 6.38 -9.25
N SER A 170 9.08 7.10 -10.22
CA SER A 170 8.16 6.53 -11.21
C SER A 170 8.84 5.51 -12.14
N ARG A 171 10.18 5.50 -12.19
CA ARG A 171 10.98 4.61 -13.02
C ARG A 171 11.34 3.28 -12.37
N SER A 172 10.92 3.04 -11.12
CA SER A 172 11.23 1.78 -10.44
C SER A 172 10.76 0.58 -11.27
N GLY A 173 9.50 0.60 -11.72
CA GLY A 173 8.97 -0.46 -12.59
C GLY A 173 8.98 -1.84 -11.95
N ALA A 174 8.89 -1.95 -10.61
CA ALA A 174 8.87 -3.24 -9.92
C ALA A 174 7.89 -4.22 -10.59
N HIS A 175 8.38 -5.42 -10.92
CA HIS A 175 7.66 -6.47 -11.64
C HIS A 175 7.26 -6.14 -13.11
N ASN A 176 7.86 -5.12 -13.72
CA ASN A 176 7.66 -4.77 -15.12
C ASN A 176 8.97 -4.93 -15.92
N ILE A 177 8.88 -4.76 -17.25
CA ILE A 177 10.08 -4.65 -18.08
C ILE A 177 10.87 -3.40 -17.70
N ASP A 178 12.20 -3.47 -17.85
CA ASP A 178 13.11 -2.35 -17.54
C ASP A 178 13.04 -1.86 -16.08
N GLU A 179 12.75 -2.76 -15.13
CA GLU A 179 12.84 -2.49 -13.69
C GLU A 179 14.22 -1.88 -13.35
N SER A 180 14.22 -0.76 -12.64
CA SER A 180 15.43 0.01 -12.36
C SER A 180 15.40 0.66 -10.97
N ALA A 181 16.54 1.16 -10.51
CA ALA A 181 16.64 1.93 -9.28
C ALA A 181 17.55 3.15 -9.50
N GLY A 182 17.16 4.28 -8.91
CA GLY A 182 17.98 5.48 -8.90
C GLY A 182 19.26 5.28 -8.08
N ILE A 183 20.39 5.77 -8.60
CA ILE A 183 21.70 5.55 -7.98
C ILE A 183 21.79 6.31 -6.64
N GLU A 184 21.28 7.55 -6.58
CA GLU A 184 21.31 8.34 -5.36
C GLU A 184 20.39 7.74 -4.28
N SER A 185 19.25 7.16 -4.67
CA SER A 185 18.32 6.44 -3.80
C SER A 185 18.94 5.16 -3.28
N LEU A 186 19.68 4.41 -4.11
CA LEU A 186 20.43 3.24 -3.66
C LEU A 186 21.51 3.61 -2.63
N LEU A 187 22.25 4.69 -2.87
CA LEU A 187 23.24 5.21 -1.93
C LEU A 187 22.59 5.69 -0.63
N THR A 188 21.46 6.40 -0.73
CA THR A 188 20.67 6.89 0.41
C THR A 188 20.13 5.73 1.25
N ALA A 189 19.52 4.73 0.62
CA ALA A 189 19.04 3.51 1.29
C ALA A 189 20.17 2.77 2.01
N THR A 190 21.35 2.69 1.39
CA THR A 190 22.53 2.06 1.99
C THR A 190 22.97 2.83 3.24
N ARG A 191 23.12 4.15 3.16
CA ARG A 191 23.47 5.01 4.31
C ARG A 191 22.43 4.90 5.42
N PHE A 192 21.15 4.90 5.06
CA PHE A 192 20.04 4.74 5.99
C PHE A 192 20.13 3.42 6.76
N HIS A 193 20.34 2.29 6.09
CA HIS A 193 20.44 1.00 6.77
C HIS A 193 21.65 0.92 7.70
N VAL A 194 22.79 1.48 7.30
CA VAL A 194 23.99 1.57 8.16
C VAL A 194 23.71 2.44 9.39
N ALA A 195 23.14 3.64 9.20
CA ALA A 195 22.80 4.55 10.29
C ALA A 195 21.77 3.94 11.25
N LEU A 196 20.73 3.28 10.72
CA LEU A 196 19.71 2.62 11.52
C LEU A 196 20.30 1.46 12.34
N ALA A 197 21.15 0.64 11.73
CA ALA A 197 21.85 -0.44 12.43
C ALA A 197 22.75 0.10 13.55
N TRP A 198 23.52 1.16 13.27
CA TRP A 198 24.37 1.82 14.28
C TRP A 198 23.53 2.38 15.44
N ARG A 199 22.45 3.09 15.16
CA ARG A 199 21.56 3.64 16.20
C ARG A 199 20.84 2.57 17.01
N THR A 200 20.53 1.44 16.39
CA THR A 200 19.81 0.35 17.06
C THR A 200 20.74 -0.54 17.90
N LEU A 201 22.00 -0.72 17.48
CA LEU A 201 22.92 -1.72 18.05
C LEU A 201 24.19 -1.11 18.68
N GLY A 202 24.59 0.07 18.23
CA GLY A 202 25.86 0.72 18.56
C GLY A 202 25.81 1.69 19.75
N GLU A 203 24.61 2.11 20.18
CA GLU A 203 24.42 2.88 21.42
C GLU A 203 24.38 1.95 22.65
N THR A 204 25.44 1.16 22.86
CA THR A 204 25.70 0.44 24.12
C THR A 204 26.80 1.10 24.94
#